data_AF-A0A353XU16-F1
#
_entry.id   AF-A0A353XU16-F1
#
_cell.length_a   1.000
_cell.length_b   1.000
_cell.length_c   1.000
_cell.angle_alpha   90.00
_cell.angle_beta   90.00
_cell.angle_gamma   90.00
#
_symmetry.space_group_name_H-M   'P 1'
#
loop_
_entity.id
_entity.type
_entity.pdbx_description
1 polymer ?
#
loop_
_entity_poly.entity_id
_entity_poly.type
_entity_poly.pdbx_seq_one_letter_code
_entity_poly.pdbx_strand_id
1 'polypeptide(L)' 'MARVKRGVQANRRHKKILKRAKGYYGARSRVYRVAVQAVTKAGQYAY' A
#
# COMPACT_ATOMS: atom_id res chain seq x y z
N MET A 1 -18.29 20.73 -17.70
CA MET A 1 -17.39 19.61 -17.29
C MET A 1 -17.89 18.99 -15.99
N ALA A 2 -18.05 17.67 -15.91
CA ALA A 2 -18.52 16.98 -14.71
C ALA A 2 -17.36 16.60 -13.78
N ARG A 3 -17.51 16.80 -12.46
CA ARG A 3 -16.49 16.45 -11.46
C ARG A 3 -16.51 14.94 -11.16
N VAL A 4 -15.42 14.23 -11.49
CA VAL A 4 -15.27 12.81 -11.16
C VAL A 4 -14.71 12.64 -9.74
N LYS A 5 -15.51 12.09 -8.82
CA LYS A 5 -15.09 11.77 -7.44
C LYS A 5 -14.24 10.49 -7.41
N ARG A 6 -13.21 10.44 -6.55
CA ARG A 6 -12.32 9.25 -6.39
C ARG A 6 -13.01 7.98 -5.86
N GLY A 7 -14.20 8.09 -5.28
CA GLY A 7 -14.99 6.95 -4.77
C GLY A 7 -14.18 5.99 -3.90
N VAL A 8 -14.41 4.69 -4.09
CA VAL A 8 -13.76 3.60 -3.33
C VAL A 8 -12.38 3.19 -3.84
N GLN A 9 -11.93 3.76 -4.97
CA GLN A 9 -10.71 3.30 -5.66
C GLN A 9 -9.45 3.50 -4.80
N ALA A 10 -9.38 4.60 -4.04
CA ALA A 10 -8.27 4.85 -3.12
C ALA A 10 -8.17 3.79 -2.01
N ASN A 11 -9.30 3.44 -1.37
CA ASN A 11 -9.34 2.42 -0.32
C ASN A 11 -8.92 1.04 -0.86
N ARG A 12 -9.43 0.66 -2.05
CA ARG A 12 -9.04 -0.59 -2.71
C ARG A 12 -7.53 -0.67 -2.98
N ARG A 13 -6.91 0.44 -3.43
CA ARG A 13 -5.45 0.51 -3.64
C ARG A 13 -4.68 0.34 -2.32
N HIS A 14 -5.12 0.98 -1.24
CA HIS A 14 -4.48 0.84 0.07
C HIS A 14 -4.51 -0.61 0.58
N LYS A 15 -5.67 -1.27 0.48
CA LYS A 15 -5.82 -2.68 0.90
C LYS A 15 -4.92 -3.64 0.10
N LYS A 16 -4.69 -3.38 -1.20
CA LYS A 16 -3.76 -4.20 -2.02
C LYS A 16 -2.32 -4.16 -1.48
N ILE A 17 -1.82 -2.98 -1.11
CA ILE A 17 -0.45 -2.84 -0.58
C ILE A 17 -0.35 -3.43 0.83
N LEU A 18 -1.33 -3.16 1.71
CA LEU A 18 -1.34 -3.75 3.05
C LEU A 18 -1.43 -5.28 3.01
N LYS A 19 -2.11 -5.86 2.02
CA LYS A 19 -2.13 -7.31 1.80
C LYS A 19 -0.74 -7.85 1.44
N ARG A 20 0.06 -7.11 0.66
CA ARG A 20 1.44 -7.49 0.31
C ARG A 20 2.40 -7.31 1.48
N ALA A 21 2.16 -6.32 2.34
CA ALA A 21 2.98 -6.03 3.52
C ALA A 21 2.64 -6.88 4.76
N LYS A 22 1.80 -7.92 4.62
CA LYS A 22 1.49 -8.84 5.71
C LYS A 22 2.77 -9.53 6.20
N GLY A 23 2.93 -9.63 7.51
CA GLY A 23 4.13 -10.19 8.13
C GLY A 23 5.24 -9.16 8.41
N TYR A 24 5.13 -7.93 7.91
CA TYR A 24 6.09 -6.89 8.27
C TYR A 24 5.88 -6.37 9.69
N TYR A 25 6.98 -6.11 10.40
CA TYR A 25 6.97 -5.67 11.79
C TYR A 25 6.42 -4.24 11.97
N GLY A 26 5.59 -4.06 13.00
CA GLY A 26 5.09 -2.75 13.44
C GLY A 26 4.34 -1.95 12.37
N ALA A 27 4.71 -0.69 12.19
CA ALA A 27 4.02 0.24 11.27
C ALA A 27 4.10 -0.19 9.80
N ARG A 28 5.06 -1.07 9.43
CA ARG A 28 5.26 -1.55 8.05
C ARG A 28 4.12 -2.43 7.53
N SER A 29 3.30 -3.02 8.40
CA SER A 29 2.11 -3.80 8.03
C SER A 29 0.78 -3.09 8.29
N ARG A 30 0.80 -1.95 9.00
CA ARG A 30 -0.42 -1.23 9.44
C ARG A 30 -0.63 0.10 8.73
N VAL A 31 0.44 0.84 8.45
CA VAL A 31 0.37 2.20 7.88
C VAL A 31 0.69 2.15 6.40
N TYR A 32 -0.26 2.56 5.55
CA TYR A 32 -0.11 2.50 4.09
C TYR A 32 1.19 3.15 3.58
N ARG A 33 1.52 4.37 4.06
CA ARG A 33 2.73 5.09 3.62
C ARG A 33 4.02 4.32 3.91
N VAL A 34 4.11 3.72 5.10
CA VAL A 34 5.26 2.92 5.53
C VAL A 34 5.28 1.57 4.80
N ALA A 35 4.12 0.95 4.63
CA ALA A 35 3.97 -0.31 3.91
C ALA A 35 4.43 -0.19 2.44
N VAL A 36 4.10 0.93 1.76
CA VAL A 36 4.58 1.19 0.40
C VAL A 36 6.11 1.21 0.35
N GLN A 37 6.77 1.96 1.24
CA GLN A 37 8.23 2.05 1.28
C GLN A 37 8.87 0.67 1.52
N ALA A 38 8.32 -0.10 2.48
CA ALA A 38 8.83 -1.42 2.81
C ALA A 38 8.64 -2.43 1.66
N VAL A 39 7.49 -2.43 1.00
CA VAL A 39 7.21 -3.32 -0.15
C VAL A 39 8.10 -2.98 -1.33
N THR A 40 8.30 -1.69 -1.65
CA THR A 40 9.19 -1.27 -2.75
C THR A 40 10.63 -1.71 -2.49
N LYS A 41 11.14 -1.50 -1.28
CA LYS A 41 12.50 -1.92 -0.89
C LYS A 41 12.67 -3.44 -0.94
N ALA A 42 11.67 -4.19 -0.44
CA ALA A 42 11.68 -5.64 -0.53
C ALA A 42 11.63 -6.14 -1.99
N GLY A 43 10.89 -5.45 -2.87
CA GLY A 43 10.86 -5.76 -4.30
C GLY A 43 12.22 -5.55 -4.98
N GLN A 44 12.96 -4.51 -4.57
CA GLN A 44 14.33 -4.28 -5.05
C GLN A 44 15.32 -5.35 -4.56
N TYR A 45 15.13 -5.88 -3.34
CA TYR A 45 15.98 -6.95 -2.79
C TYR A 45 15.64 -8.34 -3.31
N ALA A 46 14.45 -8.52 -3.89
CA ALA A 46 14.04 -9.81 -4.45
C ALA A 46 14.56 -10.04 -5.88
N TYR A 47 15.11 -9.00 -6.51
CA TYR A 47 15.79 -9.04 -7.80
C TYR A 47 17.30 -9.07 -7.58
#